data_AF-A0A0S2JH04-F1
#
_entry.id   AF-A0A0S2JH04-F1
#
_cell.length_a   1.000
_cell.length_b   1.000
_cell.length_c   1.000
_cell.angle_alpha   90.00
_cell.angle_beta   90.00
_cell.angle_gamma   90.00
#
_symmetry.space_group_name_H-M   'P 1'
#
loop_
_entity.id
_entity.type
_entity.pdbx_description
1 polymer ?
#
loop_
_entity_poly.entity_id
_entity_poly.type
_entity_poly.pdbx_seq_one_letter_code
_entity_poly.pdbx_strand_id
1 'polypeptide(L)'
;MKLQFAATNALNKWLKADLARLPTELGKQAGVNTLISDEQQFSWQVHIIDNQYKSLEKTIIATEAHSRFSLFIPINARLTLAELTQRLLMEWQRVLAETLESYQIIAHSDIAYLLSDLGGIDFQVSWVRNTDLSISGNITNARLMVTDTLRDRHLEQLPPQLALDLVIYLNTKTKRTTNKNTKGKEKFIPVERLLAYVQKLNQQTREQTSKKVSEQTKPLANNVVSLCEYKKMNKR
;
A
#
# COMPACT_ATOMS: atom_id res chain seq x y z
N MET A 1 1.22 8.68 -10.49
CA MET A 1 0.07 8.23 -9.64
C MET A 1 0.19 8.88 -8.27
N LYS A 2 -0.89 9.24 -7.57
CA LYS A 2 -0.79 9.82 -6.22
C LYS A 2 -0.73 8.72 -5.17
N LEU A 3 0.27 8.75 -4.29
CA LEU A 3 0.35 7.91 -3.10
C LEU A 3 0.03 8.76 -1.88
N GLN A 4 -1.06 8.46 -1.17
CA GLN A 4 -1.51 9.22 -0.02
C GLN A 4 -1.36 8.43 1.27
N PHE A 5 -0.52 8.94 2.16
CA PHE A 5 -0.43 8.45 3.54
C PHE A 5 -1.28 9.31 4.47
N ALA A 6 -2.27 8.69 5.11
CA ALA A 6 -3.11 9.30 6.11
C ALA A 6 -2.59 8.96 7.51
N ALA A 7 -1.89 9.89 8.13
CA ALA A 7 -1.46 9.76 9.51
C ALA A 7 -2.66 9.94 10.44
N THR A 8 -2.88 8.96 11.31
CA THR A 8 -3.77 9.13 12.46
C THR A 8 -3.24 10.21 13.41
N ASN A 9 -4.11 10.76 14.26
CA ASN A 9 -3.71 11.75 15.26
C ASN A 9 -2.55 11.28 16.17
N ALA A 10 -2.54 9.99 16.52
CA ALA A 10 -1.47 9.39 17.33
C ALA A 10 -0.12 9.48 16.61
N LEU A 11 -0.06 9.06 15.34
CA LEU A 11 1.15 9.10 14.54
C LEU A 11 1.62 10.54 14.30
N ASN A 12 0.71 11.44 13.94
CA ASN A 12 1.05 12.84 13.69
C ASN A 12 1.70 13.50 14.92
N LYS A 13 1.15 13.25 16.11
CA LYS A 13 1.72 13.71 17.39
C LYS A 13 3.09 13.08 17.64
N TRP A 14 3.23 11.78 17.44
CA TRP A 14 4.50 11.07 17.67
C TRP A 14 5.61 11.61 16.76
N LEU A 15 5.33 11.81 15.47
CA LEU A 15 6.26 12.41 14.51
C LEU A 15 6.59 13.88 14.81
N LYS A 16 5.77 14.57 15.62
CA LYS A 16 5.77 16.05 15.73
C LYS A 16 5.62 16.71 14.36
N ALA A 17 4.80 16.10 13.50
CA ALA A 17 4.49 16.65 12.18
C ALA A 17 3.28 17.59 12.27
N ASP A 18 3.29 18.66 11.47
CA ASP A 18 2.14 19.55 11.32
C ASP A 18 1.40 19.27 10.00
N LEU A 19 0.83 18.06 9.91
CA LEU A 19 0.14 17.63 8.70
C LEU A 19 -1.23 18.31 8.56
N ALA A 20 -1.48 18.83 7.35
CA ALA A 20 -2.78 19.36 6.96
C ALA A 20 -3.87 18.30 7.14
N ARG A 21 -5.04 18.71 7.64
CA ARG A 21 -6.20 17.82 7.72
C ARG A 21 -6.70 17.52 6.31
N LEU A 22 -7.14 16.30 6.08
CA LEU A 22 -7.83 15.97 4.85
C LEU A 22 -9.11 16.83 4.75
N PRO A 23 -9.30 17.61 3.65
CA PRO A 23 -10.46 18.48 3.51
C PRO A 23 -11.77 17.71 3.61
N THR A 24 -12.80 18.36 4.14
CA THR A 24 -14.11 17.78 4.38
C THR A 24 -15.18 18.75 3.92
N GLU A 25 -16.25 18.25 3.32
CA GLU A 25 -17.43 19.05 2.96
C GLU A 25 -18.07 19.70 4.19
N LEU A 26 -18.76 20.83 3.99
CA LEU A 26 -19.52 21.50 5.04
C LEU A 26 -20.47 20.53 5.75
N GLY A 27 -20.37 20.44 7.08
CA GLY A 27 -21.23 19.58 7.91
C GLY A 27 -20.71 18.17 8.18
N LYS A 28 -19.62 17.72 7.56
CA LYS A 28 -18.96 16.45 7.90
C LYS A 28 -17.83 16.67 8.92
N GLN A 29 -17.61 15.68 9.78
CA GLN A 29 -16.54 15.74 10.78
C GLN A 29 -15.17 15.71 10.09
N ALA A 30 -14.37 16.75 10.31
CA ALA A 30 -13.04 16.86 9.74
C ALA A 30 -12.09 15.77 10.27
N GLY A 31 -11.31 15.17 9.38
CA GLY A 31 -10.27 14.20 9.73
C GLY A 31 -10.78 12.79 10.04
N VAL A 32 -12.00 12.44 9.63
CA VAL A 32 -12.53 11.06 9.66
C VAL A 32 -13.11 10.61 8.32
N ASN A 33 -12.59 11.17 7.23
CA ASN A 33 -13.08 10.86 5.88
C ASN A 33 -12.67 9.43 5.48
N THR A 34 -13.51 8.78 4.67
CA THR A 34 -13.14 7.50 4.04
C THR A 34 -12.00 7.70 3.05
N LEU A 35 -10.95 6.89 3.17
CA LEU A 35 -9.87 6.84 2.19
C LEU A 35 -10.30 6.00 1.00
N ILE A 36 -9.83 6.39 -0.18
CA ILE A 36 -10.14 5.72 -1.44
C ILE A 36 -8.83 5.34 -2.11
N SER A 37 -8.78 4.11 -2.61
CA SER A 37 -7.75 3.69 -3.55
C SER A 37 -8.41 3.29 -4.86
N ASP A 38 -7.99 3.94 -5.93
CA ASP A 38 -8.48 3.79 -7.29
C ASP A 38 -7.30 3.92 -8.27
N GLU A 39 -7.58 4.12 -9.54
CA GLU A 39 -6.58 4.20 -10.62
C GLU A 39 -5.67 5.44 -10.50
N GLN A 40 -6.10 6.48 -9.80
CA GLN A 40 -5.37 7.75 -9.68
C GLN A 40 -4.72 7.92 -8.31
N GLN A 41 -5.33 7.37 -7.26
CA GLN A 41 -4.90 7.51 -5.89
C GLN A 41 -4.71 6.16 -5.21
N PHE A 42 -3.57 5.95 -4.56
CA PHE A 42 -3.29 4.81 -3.71
C PHE A 42 -3.20 5.28 -2.26
N SER A 43 -4.13 4.88 -1.39
CA SER A 43 -4.25 5.43 -0.04
C SER A 43 -3.97 4.42 1.06
N TRP A 44 -3.25 4.87 2.08
CA TRP A 44 -2.88 4.08 3.25
C TRP A 44 -3.21 4.85 4.53
N GLN A 45 -3.83 4.19 5.51
CA GLN A 45 -3.92 4.71 6.86
C GLN A 45 -2.73 4.23 7.68
N VAL A 46 -2.03 5.14 8.33
CA VAL A 46 -0.82 4.86 9.11
C VAL A 46 -1.05 5.22 10.58
N HIS A 47 -0.88 4.23 11.44
CA HIS A 47 -1.09 4.33 12.88
C HIS A 47 0.17 3.89 13.63
N ILE A 48 0.34 4.40 14.84
CA ILE A 48 1.41 3.96 15.74
C ILE A 48 0.79 3.45 17.03
N ILE A 49 1.32 2.35 17.54
CA ILE A 49 0.93 1.76 18.82
C ILE A 49 2.14 1.69 19.74
N ASP A 50 1.89 1.82 21.03
CA ASP A 50 2.83 1.37 22.05
C ASP A 50 2.72 -0.16 22.15
N ASN A 51 3.87 -0.85 22.13
CA ASN A 51 3.90 -2.30 22.23
C ASN A 51 3.37 -2.82 23.58
N GLN A 52 3.64 -2.05 24.63
CA GLN A 52 3.14 -2.24 25.99
C GLN A 52 2.86 -0.87 26.62
N TYR A 53 2.08 -0.83 27.71
CA TYR A 53 1.79 0.41 28.39
C TYR A 53 3.08 1.13 28.80
N LYS A 54 3.24 2.40 28.38
CA LYS A 54 4.45 3.23 28.60
C LYS A 54 5.74 2.69 27.97
N SER A 55 5.67 1.77 27.00
CA SER A 55 6.87 1.30 26.29
C SER A 55 7.59 2.39 25.52
N LEU A 56 8.91 2.31 25.49
CA LEU A 56 9.72 3.03 24.50
C LEU A 56 9.56 2.40 23.12
N GLU A 57 9.41 1.07 23.07
CA GLU A 57 9.22 0.29 21.85
C GLU A 57 7.82 0.48 21.26
N LYS A 58 7.79 0.73 19.95
CA LYS A 58 6.54 1.01 19.22
C LYS A 58 6.49 0.21 17.94
N THR A 59 5.27 0.03 17.44
CA THR A 59 5.03 -0.57 16.14
C THR A 59 4.16 0.37 15.33
N ILE A 60 4.58 0.68 14.12
CA ILE A 60 3.73 1.35 13.13
C ILE A 60 2.93 0.27 12.40
N ILE A 61 1.62 0.49 12.29
CA ILE A 61 0.69 -0.33 11.52
C ILE A 61 0.21 0.55 10.37
N ALA A 62 0.48 0.13 9.13
CA ALA A 62 -0.11 0.76 7.96
C ALA A 62 -1.08 -0.22 7.29
N THR A 63 -2.25 0.27 6.90
CA THR A 63 -3.28 -0.52 6.22
C THR A 63 -3.77 0.22 4.98
N GLU A 64 -3.73 -0.45 3.84
CA GLU A 64 -4.20 0.05 2.56
C GLU A 64 -5.74 0.14 2.53
N ALA A 65 -6.28 1.23 1.97
CA ALA A 65 -7.68 1.60 2.11
C ALA A 65 -8.66 0.61 1.47
N HIS A 66 -8.33 0.04 0.31
CA HIS A 66 -9.23 -0.81 -0.47
C HIS A 66 -9.07 -2.31 -0.16
N SER A 67 -7.84 -2.80 -0.27
CA SER A 67 -7.44 -4.20 -0.05
C SER A 67 -7.40 -4.59 1.42
N ARG A 68 -7.27 -3.61 2.33
CA ARG A 68 -7.01 -3.85 3.76
C ARG A 68 -5.73 -4.66 4.00
N PHE A 69 -4.84 -4.69 3.02
CA PHE A 69 -3.49 -5.22 3.15
C PHE A 69 -2.75 -4.38 4.19
N SER A 70 -2.04 -5.02 5.09
CA SER A 70 -1.41 -4.39 6.25
C SER A 70 0.07 -4.71 6.32
N LEU A 71 0.84 -3.80 6.90
CA LEU A 71 2.26 -3.98 7.18
C LEU A 71 2.59 -3.45 8.58
N PHE A 72 3.60 -4.06 9.19
CA PHE A 72 4.11 -3.71 10.51
C PHE A 72 5.54 -3.22 10.38
N ILE A 73 5.84 -2.09 10.98
CA ILE A 73 7.18 -1.54 11.04
C ILE A 73 7.51 -1.39 12.54
N PRO A 74 8.28 -2.34 13.11
CA PRO A 74 8.85 -2.16 14.44
C PRO A 74 9.79 -0.96 14.48
N ILE A 75 9.69 -0.16 15.53
CA ILE A 75 10.43 1.10 15.68
C ILE A 75 11.23 1.08 16.97
N ASN A 76 12.55 1.20 16.85
CA ASN A 76 13.51 1.34 17.96
C ASN A 76 14.01 2.78 18.13
N ALA A 77 13.77 3.66 17.16
CA ALA A 77 14.20 5.04 17.19
C ALA A 77 13.15 5.96 16.57
N ARG A 78 13.10 7.20 17.02
CA ARG A 78 12.17 8.19 16.46
C ARG A 78 12.49 8.43 14.99
N LEU A 79 11.49 8.31 14.13
CA LEU A 79 11.60 8.60 12.70
C LEU A 79 11.14 10.03 12.39
N THR A 80 11.80 10.65 11.41
CA THR A 80 11.28 11.79 10.68
C THR A 80 10.20 11.36 9.69
N LEU A 81 9.40 12.33 9.20
CA LEU A 81 8.40 12.06 8.17
C LEU A 81 9.03 11.53 6.87
N ALA A 82 10.22 12.04 6.51
CA ALA A 82 10.95 11.61 5.32
C ALA A 82 11.44 10.15 5.43
N GLU A 83 12.05 9.79 6.56
CA GLU A 83 12.49 8.41 6.80
C GLU A 83 11.32 7.42 6.81
N LEU A 84 10.21 7.79 7.47
CA LEU A 84 9.01 6.95 7.47
C LEU A 84 8.43 6.80 6.05
N THR A 85 8.46 7.86 5.25
CA THR A 85 8.01 7.81 3.85
C THR A 85 8.83 6.82 3.04
N GLN A 86 10.16 6.91 3.11
CA GLN A 86 11.06 5.99 2.41
C GLN A 86 10.85 4.55 2.90
N ARG A 87 10.72 4.36 4.21
CA ARG A 87 10.48 3.03 4.78
C ARG A 87 9.16 2.44 4.28
N LEU A 88 8.09 3.22 4.26
CA LEU A 88 6.79 2.76 3.76
C LEU A 88 6.88 2.36 2.29
N LEU A 89 7.49 3.19 1.43
CA LEU A 89 7.65 2.93 -0.01
C LEU A 89 8.33 1.59 -0.32
N MET A 90 9.31 1.20 0.49
CA MET A 90 10.02 -0.08 0.35
C MET A 90 9.23 -1.24 0.98
N GLU A 91 8.73 -1.04 2.20
CA GLU A 91 8.15 -2.14 2.99
C GLU A 91 6.87 -2.71 2.40
N TRP A 92 5.99 -1.88 1.81
CA TRP A 92 4.76 -2.44 1.26
C TRP A 92 5.04 -3.39 0.09
N GLN A 93 6.07 -3.11 -0.72
CA GLN A 93 6.49 -3.95 -1.85
C GLN A 93 7.14 -5.25 -1.36
N ARG A 94 8.04 -5.13 -0.38
CA ARG A 94 8.68 -6.28 0.28
C ARG A 94 7.64 -7.21 0.89
N VAL A 95 6.74 -6.68 1.73
CA VAL A 95 5.70 -7.48 2.39
C VAL A 95 4.75 -8.09 1.37
N LEU A 96 4.41 -7.38 0.28
CA LEU A 96 3.63 -7.95 -0.82
C LEU A 96 4.33 -9.16 -1.43
N ALA A 97 5.62 -9.04 -1.79
CA ALA A 97 6.39 -10.13 -2.36
C ALA A 97 6.42 -11.37 -1.45
N GLU A 98 6.83 -11.17 -0.20
CA GLU A 98 6.92 -12.24 0.82
C GLU A 98 5.55 -12.90 1.07
N THR A 99 4.47 -12.12 1.08
CA THR A 99 3.12 -12.67 1.24
C THR A 99 2.70 -13.47 0.00
N LEU A 100 3.02 -13.01 -1.22
CA LEU A 100 2.71 -13.72 -2.45
C LEU A 100 3.48 -15.04 -2.56
N GLU A 101 4.76 -15.05 -2.15
CA GLU A 101 5.58 -16.26 -2.08
C GLU A 101 5.03 -17.26 -1.08
N SER A 102 4.69 -16.79 0.13
CA SER A 102 4.11 -17.65 1.16
C SER A 102 2.71 -18.15 0.81
N TYR A 103 1.91 -17.36 0.09
CA TYR A 103 0.53 -17.70 -0.28
C TYR A 103 0.42 -18.48 -1.60
N GLN A 104 1.48 -18.51 -2.42
CA GLN A 104 1.61 -19.29 -3.65
C GLN A 104 0.48 -19.06 -4.67
N ILE A 105 0.00 -17.82 -4.79
CA ILE A 105 -1.06 -17.48 -5.76
C ILE A 105 -0.52 -17.23 -7.18
N ILE A 106 0.74 -16.86 -7.32
CA ILE A 106 1.42 -16.65 -8.61
C ILE A 106 2.84 -17.22 -8.56
N ALA A 107 3.47 -17.45 -9.72
CA ALA A 107 4.82 -17.99 -9.77
C ALA A 107 5.86 -16.96 -9.31
N HIS A 108 7.00 -17.42 -8.78
CA HIS A 108 8.11 -16.53 -8.36
C HIS A 108 8.59 -15.61 -9.48
N SER A 109 8.62 -16.09 -10.73
CA SER A 109 8.95 -15.27 -11.89
C SER A 109 7.97 -14.11 -12.08
N ASP A 110 6.68 -14.33 -11.83
CA ASP A 110 5.64 -13.33 -11.95
C ASP A 110 5.72 -12.30 -10.83
N ILE A 111 6.12 -12.72 -9.62
CA ILE A 111 6.40 -11.81 -8.49
C ILE A 111 7.54 -10.86 -8.85
N ALA A 112 8.66 -11.38 -9.36
CA ALA A 112 9.79 -10.56 -9.78
C ALA A 112 9.40 -9.55 -10.87
N TYR A 113 8.60 -9.99 -11.84
CA TYR A 113 8.09 -9.12 -12.91
C TYR A 113 7.14 -8.04 -12.39
N LEU A 114 6.23 -8.40 -11.46
CA LEU A 114 5.32 -7.48 -10.78
C LEU A 114 6.08 -6.38 -10.03
N LEU A 115 7.13 -6.74 -9.28
CA LEU A 115 7.95 -5.80 -8.53
C LEU A 115 8.77 -4.87 -9.44
N SER A 116 9.28 -5.41 -10.55
CA SER A 116 9.99 -4.61 -11.56
C SER A 116 9.09 -3.51 -12.14
N ASP A 117 7.86 -3.86 -12.51
CA ASP A 117 6.87 -2.88 -12.97
C ASP A 117 6.54 -1.83 -11.91
N LEU A 118 6.31 -2.28 -10.67
CA LEU A 118 5.99 -1.40 -9.54
C LEU A 118 7.10 -0.39 -9.26
N GLY A 119 8.36 -0.81 -9.39
CA GLY A 119 9.52 0.07 -9.27
C GLY A 119 9.58 1.16 -10.36
N GLY A 120 8.90 0.95 -11.48
CA GLY A 120 8.76 1.93 -12.56
C GLY A 120 7.64 2.96 -12.36
N ILE A 121 6.79 2.81 -11.34
CA ILE A 121 5.69 3.75 -11.08
C ILE A 121 6.21 4.98 -10.33
N ASP A 122 6.04 6.15 -10.95
CA ASP A 122 6.29 7.43 -10.29
C ASP A 122 5.13 7.79 -9.34
N PHE A 123 5.36 7.53 -8.05
CA PHE A 123 4.45 7.87 -6.97
C PHE A 123 4.66 9.31 -6.49
N GLN A 124 3.67 10.16 -6.72
CA GLN A 124 3.58 11.47 -6.11
C GLN A 124 3.09 11.32 -4.67
N VAL A 125 4.03 11.28 -3.73
CA VAL A 125 3.72 11.05 -2.31
C VAL A 125 3.11 12.30 -1.69
N SER A 126 2.03 12.12 -0.92
CA SER A 126 1.38 13.15 -0.13
C SER A 126 1.01 12.62 1.26
N TRP A 127 1.10 13.50 2.26
CA TRP A 127 0.70 13.20 3.63
C TRP A 127 -0.47 14.06 4.06
N VAL A 128 -1.41 13.46 4.77
CA VAL A 128 -2.53 14.16 5.41
C VAL A 128 -2.77 13.62 6.81
N ARG A 129 -3.44 14.41 7.65
CA ARG A 129 -4.00 13.95 8.92
C ARG A 129 -5.44 13.52 8.72
N ASN A 130 -5.72 12.22 8.94
CA ASN A 130 -7.05 11.62 8.82
C ASN A 130 -7.12 10.25 9.55
N THR A 131 -8.29 9.89 10.04
CA THR A 131 -8.60 8.57 10.63
C THR A 131 -9.90 8.02 10.00
N ASP A 132 -9.77 7.20 8.97
CA ASP A 132 -10.89 6.47 8.37
C ASP A 132 -11.37 5.35 9.30
N LEU A 133 -12.57 5.55 9.84
CA LEU A 133 -13.22 4.61 10.76
C LEU A 133 -13.51 3.25 10.12
N SER A 134 -13.69 3.18 8.80
CA SER A 134 -13.90 1.92 8.10
C SER A 134 -12.66 1.04 8.13
N ILE A 135 -11.46 1.62 8.22
CA ILE A 135 -10.17 0.93 8.30
C ILE A 135 -9.80 0.67 9.76
N SER A 136 -10.18 1.54 10.69
CA SER A 136 -9.82 1.46 12.11
C SER A 136 -10.07 0.08 12.74
N GLY A 137 -11.15 -0.63 12.38
CA GLY A 137 -11.38 -1.99 12.87
C GLY A 137 -10.28 -3.00 12.50
N ASN A 138 -9.66 -2.85 11.31
CA ASN A 138 -8.52 -3.68 10.89
C ASN A 138 -7.26 -3.34 11.69
N ILE A 139 -7.02 -2.05 11.92
CA ILE A 139 -5.88 -1.58 12.70
C ILE A 139 -6.01 -2.01 14.16
N THR A 140 -7.22 -1.99 14.73
CA THR A 140 -7.46 -2.51 16.09
C THR A 140 -7.18 -4.00 16.19
N ASN A 141 -7.63 -4.80 15.22
CA ASN A 141 -7.31 -6.23 15.20
C ASN A 141 -5.79 -6.49 15.08
N ALA A 142 -5.14 -5.79 14.15
CA ALA A 142 -3.69 -5.84 13.99
C ALA A 142 -2.94 -5.45 15.27
N ARG A 143 -3.41 -4.39 15.96
CA ARG A 143 -2.86 -3.97 17.26
C ARG A 143 -2.96 -5.08 18.29
N LEU A 144 -4.15 -5.67 18.46
CA LEU A 144 -4.35 -6.75 19.43
C LEU A 144 -3.40 -7.91 19.15
N MET A 145 -3.29 -8.33 17.89
CA MET A 145 -2.39 -9.40 17.51
C MET A 145 -0.92 -9.09 17.83
N VAL A 146 -0.46 -7.85 17.61
CA VAL A 146 0.90 -7.43 18.02
C VAL A 146 1.03 -7.47 19.54
N THR A 147 0.13 -6.84 20.29
CA THR A 147 0.25 -6.74 21.76
C THR A 147 0.12 -8.11 22.45
N ASP A 148 -0.74 -8.98 21.94
CA ASP A 148 -0.96 -10.32 22.47
C ASP A 148 0.25 -11.20 22.20
N THR A 149 0.77 -11.18 20.98
CA THR A 149 1.98 -11.95 20.62
C THR A 149 3.19 -11.52 21.45
N LEU A 150 3.37 -10.21 21.66
CA LEU A 150 4.47 -9.68 22.47
C LEU A 150 4.34 -10.12 23.94
N ARG A 151 3.14 -10.01 24.50
CA ARG A 151 2.84 -10.45 25.87
C ARG A 151 3.07 -11.95 26.04
N ASP A 152 2.54 -12.76 25.14
CA ASP A 152 2.61 -14.23 25.22
C ASP A 152 4.04 -14.75 25.06
N ARG A 153 4.88 -14.04 24.30
CA ARG A 153 6.29 -14.38 24.09
C ARG A 153 7.25 -13.65 25.03
N HIS A 154 6.74 -12.84 25.95
CA HIS A 154 7.53 -11.99 26.85
C HIS A 154 8.55 -11.10 26.12
N LEU A 155 8.12 -10.49 25.01
CA LEU A 155 8.92 -9.60 24.18
C LEU A 155 8.49 -8.14 24.36
N GLU A 156 9.44 -7.22 24.53
CA GLU A 156 9.15 -5.78 24.61
C GLU A 156 9.02 -5.14 23.22
N GLN A 157 9.80 -5.66 22.26
CA GLN A 157 9.86 -5.22 20.88
C GLN A 157 9.38 -6.33 19.95
N LEU A 158 8.71 -5.95 18.87
CA LEU A 158 8.34 -6.88 17.80
C LEU A 158 9.56 -7.18 16.91
N PRO A 159 10.13 -8.40 16.94
CA PRO A 159 11.26 -8.73 16.08
C PRO A 159 10.87 -8.64 14.60
N PRO A 160 11.76 -8.22 13.69
CA PRO A 160 11.42 -8.04 12.27
C PRO A 160 10.84 -9.29 11.60
N GLN A 161 11.38 -10.47 11.89
CA GLN A 161 10.85 -11.72 11.33
C GLN A 161 9.43 -12.01 11.84
N LEU A 162 9.21 -11.85 13.14
CA LEU A 162 7.88 -12.04 13.73
C LEU A 162 6.87 -11.02 13.18
N ALA A 163 7.31 -9.78 12.95
CA ALA A 163 6.48 -8.76 12.29
C ALA A 163 6.04 -9.23 10.91
N LEU A 164 6.96 -9.78 10.11
CA LEU A 164 6.68 -10.33 8.78
C LEU A 164 5.69 -11.51 8.84
N ASP A 165 5.96 -12.50 9.69
CA ASP A 165 5.11 -13.69 9.83
C ASP A 165 3.66 -13.30 10.20
N LEU A 166 3.52 -12.35 11.13
CA LEU A 166 2.24 -11.84 11.57
C LEU A 166 1.48 -11.10 10.45
N VAL A 167 2.14 -10.29 9.63
CA VAL A 167 1.47 -9.59 8.53
C VAL A 167 1.12 -10.53 7.39
N ILE A 168 1.96 -11.53 7.08
CA ILE A 168 1.64 -12.59 6.12
C ILE A 168 0.37 -13.32 6.57
N TYR A 169 0.30 -13.69 7.85
CA TYR A 169 -0.91 -14.28 8.42
C TYR A 169 -2.12 -13.36 8.23
N LEU A 170 -2.05 -12.08 8.63
CA LEU A 170 -3.18 -11.15 8.49
C LEU A 170 -3.63 -10.95 7.04
N ASN A 171 -2.68 -10.90 6.11
CA ASN A 171 -2.94 -10.59 4.70
C ASN A 171 -3.47 -11.78 3.91
N THR A 172 -3.38 -12.99 4.47
CA THR A 172 -3.92 -14.23 3.90
C THR A 172 -5.23 -14.68 4.56
N LYS A 173 -5.73 -13.97 5.59
CA LYS A 173 -7.03 -14.25 6.20
C LYS A 173 -8.18 -13.55 5.47
N THR A 174 -9.29 -14.28 5.33
CA THR A 174 -10.53 -13.74 4.80
C THR A 174 -11.05 -12.62 5.69
N LYS A 175 -11.29 -11.46 5.09
CA LYS A 175 -11.93 -10.31 5.72
C LYS A 175 -13.33 -10.10 5.17
N ARG A 176 -14.14 -9.33 5.91
CA ARG A 176 -15.49 -8.95 5.51
C ARG A 176 -15.64 -7.43 5.53
N THR A 177 -16.20 -6.88 4.46
CA THR A 177 -16.61 -5.47 4.42
C THR A 177 -18.05 -5.36 3.94
N THR A 178 -18.70 -4.24 4.23
CA THR A 178 -20.00 -3.93 3.63
C THR A 178 -19.75 -3.28 2.27
N ASN A 179 -20.26 -3.87 1.20
CA ASN A 179 -20.23 -3.27 -0.12
C ASN A 179 -21.19 -2.07 -0.14
N LYS A 180 -20.69 -0.88 -0.51
CA LYS A 180 -21.48 0.36 -0.49
C LYS A 180 -22.60 0.38 -1.54
N ASN A 181 -22.41 -0.32 -2.66
CA ASN A 181 -23.35 -0.33 -3.77
C ASN A 181 -24.50 -1.33 -3.53
N THR A 182 -24.17 -2.54 -3.08
CA THR A 182 -25.17 -3.60 -2.87
C THR A 182 -25.69 -3.68 -1.43
N LYS A 183 -25.08 -2.94 -0.49
CA LYS A 183 -25.29 -3.04 0.97
C LYS A 183 -25.04 -4.43 1.56
N GLY A 184 -24.59 -5.40 0.77
CA GLY A 184 -24.29 -6.76 1.19
C GLY A 184 -22.90 -6.89 1.84
N LYS A 185 -22.67 -8.01 2.53
CA LYS A 185 -21.34 -8.36 3.04
C LYS A 185 -20.51 -9.01 1.93
N GLU A 186 -19.36 -8.42 1.65
CA GLU A 186 -18.38 -8.96 0.71
C GLU A 186 -17.23 -9.62 1.50
N LYS A 187 -16.84 -10.82 1.09
CA LYS A 187 -15.65 -11.53 1.59
C LYS A 187 -14.50 -11.35 0.62
N PHE A 188 -13.29 -11.18 1.14
CA PHE A 188 -12.09 -11.06 0.31
C PHE A 188 -10.85 -11.42 1.11
N ILE A 189 -9.76 -11.75 0.43
CA ILE A 189 -8.44 -11.93 1.03
C ILE A 189 -7.57 -10.71 0.65
N PRO A 190 -6.92 -10.04 1.62
CA PRO A 190 -6.18 -8.80 1.36
C PRO A 190 -5.11 -8.91 0.28
N VAL A 191 -4.28 -9.96 0.30
CA VAL A 191 -3.21 -10.13 -0.69
C VAL A 191 -3.77 -10.30 -2.11
N GLU A 192 -4.85 -11.06 -2.28
CA GLU A 192 -5.50 -11.26 -3.58
C GLU A 192 -6.07 -9.96 -4.12
N ARG A 193 -6.73 -9.19 -3.24
CA ARG A 193 -7.33 -7.91 -3.61
C ARG A 193 -6.28 -6.86 -3.94
N LEU A 194 -5.15 -6.83 -3.22
CA LEU A 194 -4.04 -5.94 -3.53
C LEU A 194 -3.35 -6.35 -4.83
N LEU A 195 -3.12 -7.65 -5.05
CA LEU A 195 -2.54 -8.16 -6.29
C LEU A 195 -3.38 -7.75 -7.50
N ALA A 196 -4.70 -7.97 -7.44
CA ALA A 196 -5.61 -7.58 -8.52
C ALA A 196 -5.58 -6.07 -8.79
N TYR A 197 -5.42 -5.25 -7.75
CA TYR A 197 -5.29 -3.81 -7.89
C TYR A 197 -3.96 -3.43 -8.56
N VAL A 198 -2.83 -3.97 -8.09
CA VAL A 198 -1.52 -3.69 -8.67
C VAL A 198 -1.42 -4.14 -10.13
N GLN A 199 -1.96 -5.32 -10.46
CA GLN A 199 -1.97 -5.80 -11.84
C GLN A 199 -2.72 -4.84 -12.78
N LYS A 200 -3.84 -4.26 -12.32
CA LYS A 200 -4.57 -3.23 -13.07
C LYS A 200 -3.73 -1.96 -13.24
N LEU A 201 -3.06 -1.48 -12.19
CA LEU A 201 -2.17 -0.31 -12.29
C LEU A 201 -1.05 -0.52 -13.30
N ASN A 202 -0.44 -1.70 -13.32
CA ASN A 202 0.64 -2.02 -14.26
C ASN A 202 0.14 -2.04 -15.72
N GLN A 203 -1.03 -2.64 -15.97
CA GLN A 203 -1.64 -2.64 -17.30
C GLN A 203 -1.87 -1.22 -17.83
N GLN A 204 -2.45 -0.34 -17.01
CA GLN A 204 -2.69 1.05 -17.38
C GLN A 204 -1.40 1.83 -17.64
N THR A 205 -0.38 1.62 -16.81
CA THR A 205 0.93 2.27 -16.97
C THR A 205 1.58 1.86 -18.30
N ARG A 206 1.49 0.57 -18.67
CA ARG A 206 2.00 0.07 -19.96
C ARG A 206 1.24 0.63 -21.15
N GLU A 207 -0.08 0.73 -21.06
CA GLU A 207 -0.90 1.35 -22.11
C GLU A 207 -0.57 2.82 -22.31
N GLN A 208 -0.40 3.59 -21.22
CA GLN A 208 -0.01 5.00 -21.29
C GLN A 208 1.39 5.19 -21.87
N THR A 209 2.34 4.33 -21.49
CA THR A 209 3.70 4.35 -22.05
C THR A 209 3.68 4.02 -23.54
N SER A 210 2.90 3.02 -23.95
CA SER A 210 2.78 2.63 -25.36
C SER A 210 2.17 3.74 -26.21
N LYS A 211 1.15 4.45 -25.69
CA LYS A 211 0.54 5.62 -26.36
C LYS A 211 1.52 6.79 -26.50
N LYS A 212 2.28 7.11 -25.45
CA LYS A 212 3.33 8.15 -25.51
C LYS A 212 4.41 7.82 -26.54
N VAL A 213 4.83 6.56 -26.65
CA VAL A 213 5.82 6.14 -27.66
C VAL A 213 5.25 6.26 -29.08
N SER A 214 3.97 5.94 -29.29
CA SER A 214 3.32 6.13 -30.61
C SER A 214 3.06 7.58 -30.99
N GLU A 215 2.92 8.48 -30.02
CA GLU A 215 2.76 9.93 -30.25
C GLU A 215 4.12 10.65 -30.43
N GLN A 216 5.21 10.07 -29.93
CA GLN A 216 6.56 10.62 -30.03
C GLN A 216 7.37 10.11 -31.23
N THR A 217 6.79 9.29 -32.12
CA THR A 217 7.39 9.02 -33.43
C THR A 217 7.38 10.29 -34.28
N LYS A 218 8.40 11.14 -34.08
CA LYS A 218 8.87 12.03 -35.14
C LYS A 218 9.12 11.17 -36.38
N PRO A 219 8.81 11.67 -37.59
CA PRO A 219 9.19 10.97 -38.81
C PRO A 219 10.70 10.75 -38.75
N LEU A 220 11.09 9.48 -38.70
CA LEU A 220 12.46 9.08 -38.90
C LEU A 220 12.90 9.62 -40.26
N ALA A 221 14.15 10.10 -40.36
CA ALA A 221 14.71 10.55 -41.64
C ALA A 221 14.43 9.49 -42.72
N ASN A 222 14.18 9.93 -43.97
CA ASN A 222 13.65 9.17 -45.12
C ASN A 222 14.24 7.77 -45.41
N ASN A 223 15.28 7.35 -44.68
CA ASN A 223 16.04 6.12 -44.88
C ASN A 223 15.93 5.16 -43.68
N VAL A 224 15.16 5.47 -42.63
CA VAL A 224 15.02 4.62 -41.44
C VAL A 224 13.56 4.22 -41.26
N VAL A 225 13.30 2.92 -41.46
CA VAL A 225 11.98 2.32 -41.32
C VAL A 225 11.83 1.76 -39.90
N SER A 226 10.70 2.03 -39.24
CA SER A 226 10.44 1.48 -37.91
C SER A 226 10.22 -0.06 -37.98
N LEU A 227 10.54 -0.79 -36.91
CA LEU A 227 10.34 -2.24 -36.83
C LEU A 227 8.87 -2.66 -37.09
N CYS A 228 7.92 -1.78 -36.76
CA CYS A 228 6.50 -1.97 -37.03
C CYS A 228 6.16 -1.88 -38.53
N GLU A 229 6.82 -0.99 -39.27
CA GLU A 229 6.66 -0.84 -40.72
C GLU A 229 7.36 -1.96 -41.50
N TYR A 230 8.54 -2.39 -41.03
CA TYR A 230 9.26 -3.53 -41.62
C TYR A 230 8.43 -4.83 -41.57
N LYS A 231 7.74 -5.08 -40.45
CA LYS A 231 6.84 -6.24 -40.31
C LYS A 231 5.61 -6.17 -41.21
N LYS A 232 5.17 -4.97 -41.62
CA LYS A 232 4.08 -4.81 -42.60
C LYS A 232 4.57 -5.02 -44.03
N MET A 233 5.80 -4.62 -44.35
CA MET A 233 6.40 -4.81 -45.68
C MET A 233 6.73 -6.27 -45.99
N ASN A 234 7.08 -7.06 -44.98
CA ASN A 234 7.49 -8.47 -45.15
C ASN A 234 6.39 -9.52 -44.87
N LYS A 235 5.11 -9.10 -44.82
CA LYS A 235 3.99 -10.04 -44.95
C LYS A 235 3.64 -10.20 -46.44
N ARG A 236 4.39 -11.06 -47.13
CA ARG A 236 3.98 -11.71 -48.38
C ARG A 236 4.15 -13.20 -48.22
#